data_AF-A0AAV6YSD9-F1
#
_entry.id   AF-A0AAV6YSD9-F1
#
_cell.length_a   1.000
_cell.length_b   1.000
_cell.length_c   1.000
_cell.angle_alpha   90.00
_cell.angle_beta   90.00
_cell.angle_gamma   90.00
#
_symmetry.space_group_name_H-M   'P 1'
#
loop_
_entity.id
_entity.type
_entity.pdbx_description
1 polymer ?
#
loop_
_entity_poly.entity_id
_entity_poly.type
_entity_poly.pdbx_seq_one_letter_code
_entity_poly.pdbx_strand_id
1 'polypeptide(L)'
;MLVSWVTSVLSLRLQVLLGQMPVTEAEVQRHVRRIRDPPAVPEAASQEQPMETSPADAQPCASSPAPATTVEEVLFLPPQSSAPALCPDSEVAPSEEAGSEPWAAAVPPEWVPVIRQDIQSQRKMKQQPPLSDAYLSGMPAKRRKTMQGEGPHLSLSEAVNRAMRYTGAKPETSAESLRRELDSSEVQVRYRDQLCQDIQKILQDNESYSPQRFPNTPRAFQGDP
;
A
#
# COMPACT_ATOMS: atom_id res chain seq x y z
N MET A 1 22.57 10.90 -17.20
CA MET A 1 22.64 10.07 -18.43
C MET A 1 21.34 9.31 -18.70
N LEU A 2 21.04 8.17 -18.04
CA LEU A 2 19.85 7.37 -18.42
C LEU A 2 18.52 8.13 -18.25
N VAL A 3 18.27 8.74 -17.08
CA VAL A 3 17.02 9.49 -16.82
C VAL A 3 16.83 10.63 -17.82
N SER A 4 17.88 11.40 -18.10
CA SER A 4 17.86 12.52 -19.07
C SER A 4 17.64 12.06 -20.52
N TRP A 5 18.05 10.84 -20.88
CA TRP A 5 17.74 10.25 -22.18
C TRP A 5 16.28 9.79 -22.25
N VAL A 6 15.78 9.11 -21.21
CA VAL A 6 14.38 8.66 -21.13
C VAL A 6 13.41 9.86 -21.16
N THR A 7 13.68 10.93 -20.42
CA THR A 7 12.83 12.14 -20.47
C THR A 7 12.91 12.85 -21.81
N SER A 8 14.07 12.89 -22.48
CA SER A 8 14.20 13.46 -23.82
C SER A 8 13.42 12.66 -24.88
N VAL A 9 13.53 11.33 -24.88
CA VAL A 9 12.78 10.44 -25.79
C VAL A 9 11.27 10.53 -25.52
N LEU A 10 10.86 10.57 -24.24
CA LEU A 10 9.45 10.70 -23.85
C LEU A 10 8.89 12.06 -24.24
N SER A 11 9.65 13.15 -24.05
CA SER A 11 9.27 14.51 -24.45
C SER A 11 9.06 14.61 -25.96
N LEU A 12 10.00 14.10 -26.76
CA LEU A 12 9.89 14.08 -28.22
C LEU A 12 8.69 13.25 -28.70
N ARG A 13 8.45 12.07 -28.09
CA ARG A 13 7.26 11.25 -28.32
C ARG A 13 5.96 11.99 -28.00
N LEU A 14 5.90 12.68 -26.85
CA LEU A 14 4.72 13.41 -26.40
C LEU A 14 4.43 14.61 -27.30
N GLN A 15 5.45 15.34 -27.73
CA GLN A 15 5.30 16.52 -28.59
C GLN A 15 4.76 16.15 -29.99
N VAL A 16 5.21 15.02 -30.55
CA VAL A 16 4.63 14.46 -31.78
C VAL A 16 3.18 14.00 -31.57
N LEU A 17 2.87 13.37 -30.43
CA LEU A 17 1.50 12.92 -30.12
C LEU A 17 0.53 14.11 -30.00
N LEU A 18 0.92 15.16 -29.27
CA LEU A 18 0.12 16.38 -29.08
C LEU A 18 -0.15 17.08 -30.41
N GLY A 19 0.83 17.13 -31.31
CA GLY A 19 0.67 17.67 -32.66
C GLY A 19 -0.27 16.87 -33.57
N GLN A 20 -0.73 15.68 -33.16
CA GLN A 20 -1.68 14.83 -33.88
C GLN A 20 -3.04 14.71 -33.17
N MET A 21 -3.22 15.30 -31.99
CA MET A 21 -4.53 15.27 -31.31
C MET A 21 -5.48 16.33 -31.90
N PRO A 22 -6.67 15.97 -32.40
CA PRO A 22 -7.66 16.92 -32.93
C PRO A 22 -8.45 17.63 -31.82
N VAL A 23 -7.87 17.76 -30.62
CA VAL A 23 -8.53 18.32 -29.43
C VAL A 23 -8.60 19.83 -29.56
N THR A 24 -9.82 20.34 -29.81
CA THR A 24 -10.05 21.78 -29.91
C THR A 24 -10.14 22.43 -28.53
N GLU A 25 -9.77 23.72 -28.41
CA GLU A 25 -9.76 24.41 -27.12
C GLU A 25 -11.16 24.40 -26.45
N ALA A 26 -12.23 24.53 -27.23
CA ALA A 26 -13.61 24.44 -26.74
C ALA A 26 -13.94 23.10 -26.06
N GLU A 27 -13.31 22.01 -26.51
CA GLU A 27 -13.48 20.67 -25.97
C GLU A 27 -12.72 20.48 -24.65
N VAL A 28 -11.55 21.13 -24.52
CA VAL A 28 -10.82 21.24 -23.24
C VAL A 28 -11.60 22.10 -22.25
N GLN A 29 -12.05 23.30 -22.65
CA GLN A 29 -12.79 24.24 -21.80
C GLN A 29 -14.05 23.59 -21.19
N ARG A 30 -14.73 22.69 -21.92
CA ARG A 30 -15.89 21.92 -21.42
C ARG A 30 -15.59 21.07 -20.17
N HIS A 31 -14.33 20.68 -19.98
CA HIS A 31 -13.87 19.85 -18.87
C HIS A 31 -13.17 20.67 -17.76
N VAL A 32 -12.81 21.94 -18.01
CA VAL A 32 -12.17 22.82 -17.02
C VAL A 32 -13.21 23.38 -16.05
N ARG A 33 -13.44 22.67 -14.94
CA ARG A 33 -14.13 23.24 -13.77
C ARG A 33 -13.20 24.23 -13.06
N ARG A 34 -13.33 25.53 -13.34
CA ARG A 34 -12.79 26.57 -12.45
C ARG A 34 -13.40 26.40 -11.06
N ILE A 35 -12.56 26.12 -10.07
CA ILE A 35 -12.91 26.30 -8.66
C ILE A 35 -13.09 27.82 -8.48
N ARG A 36 -14.31 28.24 -8.12
CA ARG A 36 -14.70 29.64 -8.04
C ARG A 36 -14.11 30.32 -6.81
N ASP A 37 -13.84 31.61 -6.92
CA ASP A 37 -13.36 32.48 -5.84
C ASP A 37 -14.14 32.31 -4.52
N PRO A 38 -13.47 32.44 -3.36
CA PRO A 38 -14.14 32.54 -2.07
C PRO A 38 -14.98 33.83 -2.01
N PRO A 39 -16.20 33.79 -1.47
CA PRO A 39 -16.99 35.00 -1.25
C PRO A 39 -16.36 35.86 -0.15
N ALA A 40 -16.39 37.18 -0.32
CA ALA A 40 -15.95 38.12 0.70
C ALA A 40 -16.85 38.02 1.96
N VAL A 41 -16.23 38.05 3.14
CA VAL A 41 -16.92 38.03 4.44
C VAL A 41 -16.73 39.41 5.11
N PRO A 42 -17.79 40.06 5.64
CA PRO A 42 -17.67 41.40 6.23
C PRO A 42 -16.87 41.45 7.53
N GLU A 43 -16.24 42.60 7.78
CA GLU A 43 -15.43 42.91 8.95
C GLU A 43 -16.26 43.53 10.09
N ALA A 44 -16.39 42.84 11.23
CA ALA A 44 -16.76 43.35 12.56
C ALA A 44 -16.76 42.19 13.58
N ALA A 45 -16.35 42.34 14.84
CA ALA A 45 -15.50 43.35 15.47
C ALA A 45 -14.85 42.72 16.73
N SER A 46 -13.65 43.15 17.10
CA SER A 46 -12.95 42.65 18.29
C SER A 46 -13.54 43.20 19.59
N GLN A 47 -13.58 42.38 20.65
CA GLN A 47 -13.73 42.85 22.02
C GLN A 47 -12.91 41.97 22.98
N GLU A 48 -12.28 42.57 23.98
CA GLU A 48 -11.16 41.99 24.73
C GLU A 48 -11.44 41.78 26.24
N GLN A 49 -10.69 40.83 26.82
CA GLN A 49 -10.13 40.84 28.20
C GLN A 49 -11.07 40.68 29.42
N PRO A 50 -10.54 40.46 30.67
CA PRO A 50 -9.20 39.96 31.08
C PRO A 50 -9.19 38.91 32.26
N MET A 51 -7.99 38.41 32.60
CA MET A 51 -7.57 37.84 33.92
C MET A 51 -8.19 36.49 34.37
N GLU A 52 -7.59 35.68 35.28
CA GLU A 52 -6.68 36.00 36.42
C GLU A 52 -5.54 34.96 36.69
N THR A 53 -4.44 35.46 37.26
CA THR A 53 -3.44 34.88 38.22
C THR A 53 -2.69 33.52 38.06
N SER A 54 -1.50 33.49 38.69
CA SER A 54 -0.42 32.49 38.81
C SER A 54 0.33 32.78 40.16
N PRO A 55 1.35 32.05 40.69
CA PRO A 55 2.13 30.88 40.23
C PRO A 55 1.96 29.68 41.22
N ALA A 56 2.87 28.75 41.56
CA ALA A 56 4.32 28.53 41.40
C ALA A 56 4.67 27.06 41.77
N ASP A 57 5.83 26.45 41.52
CA ASP A 57 6.89 26.59 40.48
C ASP A 57 7.81 25.34 40.57
N ALA A 58 8.49 24.93 39.48
CA ALA A 58 9.53 23.90 39.46
C ALA A 58 10.35 23.88 38.15
N GLN A 59 11.61 24.30 38.21
CA GLN A 59 12.65 24.10 37.17
C GLN A 59 13.53 22.87 37.48
N PRO A 60 14.38 22.37 36.55
CA PRO A 60 14.30 22.33 35.08
C PRO A 60 14.65 20.91 34.54
N CYS A 61 14.98 20.81 33.24
CA CYS A 61 15.57 19.64 32.54
C CYS A 61 14.67 18.39 32.39
N ALA A 62 14.63 17.69 31.25
CA ALA A 62 15.47 17.76 30.05
C ALA A 62 14.65 17.50 28.76
N SER A 63 15.07 18.10 27.64
CA SER A 63 14.71 17.58 26.33
C SER A 63 15.50 16.30 26.06
N SER A 64 14.84 15.24 25.61
CA SER A 64 15.50 14.02 25.11
C SER A 64 15.06 13.75 23.67
N PRO A 65 15.96 13.43 22.71
CA PRO A 65 15.67 13.56 21.28
C PRO A 65 15.23 12.25 20.63
N ALA A 66 14.87 12.32 19.34
CA ALA A 66 14.70 11.13 18.51
C ALA A 66 16.05 10.42 18.27
N PRO A 67 16.07 9.08 18.18
CA PRO A 67 17.30 8.33 17.95
C PRO A 67 17.76 8.46 16.49
N ALA A 68 18.80 9.26 16.25
CA ALA A 68 19.60 9.22 15.04
C ALA A 68 20.86 8.40 15.31
N THR A 69 21.05 7.27 14.62
CA THR A 69 22.22 6.41 14.77
C THR A 69 23.42 6.98 14.02
N THR A 70 24.12 7.92 14.65
CA THR A 70 25.51 8.25 14.28
C THR A 70 26.43 7.24 14.96
N VAL A 71 27.36 6.68 14.21
CA VAL A 71 28.58 6.07 14.76
C VAL A 71 29.75 6.92 14.28
N GLU A 72 30.55 7.43 15.21
CA GLU A 72 31.75 8.20 14.93
C GLU A 72 32.98 7.38 15.34
N GLU A 73 34.12 7.66 14.71
CA GLU A 73 35.40 7.02 15.06
C GLU A 73 35.91 7.50 16.43
N VAL A 74 36.92 6.80 16.98
CA VAL A 74 38.27 7.39 17.12
C VAL A 74 39.27 6.35 17.65
N LEU A 75 40.32 6.13 16.86
CA LEU A 75 41.72 5.76 17.17
C LEU A 75 42.04 4.76 18.30
N PHE A 76 42.96 3.81 18.03
CA PHE A 76 44.37 3.94 18.46
C PHE A 76 45.29 2.95 17.71
N LEU A 77 46.53 3.37 17.42
CA LEU A 77 47.58 2.56 16.76
C LEU A 77 48.33 1.67 17.78
N PRO A 78 49.02 0.61 17.30
CA PRO A 78 50.48 0.65 17.38
C PRO A 78 51.19 0.35 16.03
N PRO A 79 52.47 0.74 15.85
CA PRO A 79 53.20 0.62 14.58
C PRO A 79 54.27 -0.49 14.53
N GLN A 80 54.82 -0.72 13.32
CA GLN A 80 56.06 -1.47 13.00
C GLN A 80 55.97 -3.02 13.06
N SER A 81 56.67 -3.81 12.22
CA SER A 81 57.48 -3.53 11.01
C SER A 81 57.70 -4.84 10.21
N SER A 82 57.82 -4.76 8.87
CA SER A 82 58.87 -5.40 8.02
C SER A 82 58.35 -5.75 6.61
N ALA A 83 59.09 -5.35 5.57
CA ALA A 83 58.94 -5.83 4.18
C ALA A 83 60.06 -6.85 3.85
N PRO A 84 59.88 -7.69 2.83
CA PRO A 84 60.39 -7.38 1.47
C PRO A 84 59.32 -7.65 0.38
N ALA A 85 59.20 -6.96 -0.77
CA ALA A 85 60.15 -6.35 -1.74
C ALA A 85 60.44 -7.24 -2.97
N LEU A 86 60.17 -6.68 -4.18
CA LEU A 86 60.40 -7.22 -5.54
C LEU A 86 59.47 -8.41 -5.94
N CYS A 87 59.00 -8.58 -7.18
CA CYS A 87 59.34 -7.98 -8.50
C CYS A 87 58.09 -7.47 -9.27
N PRO A 88 58.25 -6.78 -10.43
CA PRO A 88 57.16 -6.21 -11.22
C PRO A 88 56.68 -7.11 -12.40
N ASP A 89 55.69 -6.56 -13.13
CA ASP A 89 55.22 -6.91 -14.48
C ASP A 89 54.24 -8.08 -14.65
N SER A 90 52.96 -7.73 -14.84
CA SER A 90 52.01 -8.41 -15.73
C SER A 90 50.75 -7.55 -15.93
N GLU A 91 50.64 -7.02 -17.15
CA GLU A 91 49.42 -6.71 -17.93
C GLU A 91 48.26 -5.90 -17.30
N VAL A 92 47.99 -4.74 -17.89
CA VAL A 92 46.68 -4.07 -17.83
C VAL A 92 45.68 -4.90 -18.64
N ALA A 93 44.96 -5.80 -17.99
CA ALA A 93 43.84 -6.53 -18.60
C ALA A 93 42.61 -5.59 -18.75
N PRO A 94 42.14 -5.29 -19.98
CA PRO A 94 40.93 -4.52 -20.18
C PRO A 94 39.68 -5.42 -20.10
N SER A 95 38.59 -4.88 -19.54
CA SER A 95 37.20 -5.33 -19.78
C SER A 95 36.81 -6.75 -19.33
N GLU A 96 36.46 -6.92 -18.05
CA GLU A 96 35.37 -7.84 -17.63
C GLU A 96 34.33 -7.19 -16.68
N GLU A 97 34.13 -5.86 -16.74
CA GLU A 97 32.99 -5.20 -16.09
C GLU A 97 31.68 -5.39 -16.92
N ALA A 98 31.40 -6.65 -17.26
CA ALA A 98 30.41 -7.08 -18.23
C ALA A 98 29.53 -8.23 -17.69
N GLY A 99 29.19 -8.19 -16.39
CA GLY A 99 28.38 -9.23 -15.74
C GLY A 99 28.42 -9.24 -14.21
N SER A 100 29.35 -8.51 -13.59
CA SER A 100 29.38 -8.33 -12.14
C SER A 100 28.20 -7.46 -11.69
N GLU A 101 27.14 -8.09 -11.21
CA GLU A 101 26.00 -7.38 -10.63
C GLU A 101 26.44 -6.70 -9.32
N PRO A 102 26.29 -5.37 -9.15
CA PRO A 102 26.92 -4.66 -8.02
C PRO A 102 26.38 -5.06 -6.64
N TRP A 103 25.22 -5.71 -6.59
CA TRP A 103 24.68 -6.29 -5.35
C TRP A 103 25.39 -7.62 -4.97
N ALA A 104 25.95 -8.35 -5.93
CA ALA A 104 26.54 -9.67 -5.72
C ALA A 104 27.85 -9.62 -4.93
N ALA A 105 28.59 -8.51 -4.99
CA ALA A 105 29.78 -8.26 -4.17
C ALA A 105 29.44 -7.78 -2.74
N ALA A 106 28.18 -7.41 -2.48
CA ALA A 106 27.70 -6.92 -1.18
C ALA A 106 26.97 -7.99 -0.34
N VAL A 107 26.89 -9.23 -0.85
CA VAL A 107 26.26 -10.39 -0.18
C VAL A 107 27.24 -11.56 -0.13
N PRO A 108 27.04 -12.54 0.77
CA PRO A 108 27.81 -13.78 0.76
C PRO A 108 27.73 -14.49 -0.61
N PRO A 109 28.83 -15.03 -1.16
CA PRO A 109 28.86 -15.62 -2.50
C PRO A 109 27.83 -16.74 -2.75
N GLU A 110 27.47 -17.48 -1.70
CA GLU A 110 26.47 -18.55 -1.75
C GLU A 110 25.02 -18.03 -1.87
N TRP A 111 24.76 -16.75 -1.56
CA TRP A 111 23.46 -16.12 -1.80
C TRP A 111 23.32 -15.57 -3.23
N VAL A 112 24.42 -15.34 -3.95
CA VAL A 112 24.40 -14.84 -5.34
C VAL A 112 23.56 -15.73 -6.29
N PRO A 113 23.72 -17.07 -6.35
CA PRO A 113 22.84 -17.89 -7.20
C PRO A 113 21.37 -17.82 -6.76
N VAL A 114 21.09 -17.75 -5.46
CA VAL A 114 19.73 -17.71 -4.90
C VAL A 114 19.02 -16.41 -5.26
N ILE A 115 19.66 -15.26 -5.01
CA ILE A 115 19.11 -13.93 -5.31
C ILE A 115 18.96 -13.75 -6.83
N ARG A 116 19.91 -14.23 -7.64
CA ARG A 116 19.80 -14.21 -9.10
C ARG A 116 18.60 -15.04 -9.59
N GLN A 117 18.35 -16.22 -9.02
CA GLN A 117 17.17 -17.03 -9.31
C GLN A 117 15.87 -16.32 -8.87
N ASP A 118 15.85 -15.71 -7.68
CA ASP A 118 14.68 -15.00 -7.19
C ASP A 118 14.36 -13.76 -8.03
N ILE A 119 15.35 -12.98 -8.47
CA ILE A 119 15.17 -11.88 -9.43
C ILE A 119 14.47 -12.36 -10.72
N GLN A 120 14.82 -13.52 -11.27
CA GLN A 120 14.12 -14.07 -12.45
C GLN A 120 12.74 -14.67 -12.13
N SER A 121 12.46 -14.96 -10.86
CA SER A 121 11.19 -15.50 -10.37
C SER A 121 10.19 -14.39 -10.07
N GLN A 122 10.61 -13.35 -9.33
CA GLN A 122 9.84 -12.12 -9.07
C GLN A 122 9.42 -11.43 -10.38
N ARG A 123 10.29 -11.40 -11.41
CA ARG A 123 9.96 -10.91 -12.77
C ARG A 123 8.78 -11.62 -13.44
N LYS A 124 8.39 -12.81 -12.96
CA LYS A 124 7.28 -13.64 -13.47
C LYS A 124 6.14 -13.78 -12.44
N MET A 125 6.25 -13.11 -11.30
CA MET A 125 5.30 -13.24 -10.19
C MET A 125 3.95 -12.64 -10.57
N LYS A 126 2.88 -13.40 -10.31
CA LYS A 126 1.50 -12.91 -10.50
C LYS A 126 1.20 -11.80 -9.49
N GLN A 127 0.30 -10.87 -9.86
CA GLN A 127 -0.21 -9.87 -8.93
C GLN A 127 -0.72 -10.54 -7.66
N GLN A 128 -0.29 -10.03 -6.50
CA GLN A 128 -0.63 -10.63 -5.22
C GLN A 128 -2.15 -10.47 -4.95
N PRO A 129 -2.87 -11.55 -4.60
CA PRO A 129 -4.28 -11.45 -4.24
C PRO A 129 -4.46 -10.65 -2.93
N PRO A 130 -5.69 -10.17 -2.64
CA PRO A 130 -5.99 -9.51 -1.38
C PRO A 130 -5.51 -10.31 -0.17
N LEU A 131 -4.88 -9.64 0.79
CA LEU A 131 -4.36 -10.26 2.01
C LEU A 131 -5.52 -10.78 2.87
N SER A 132 -5.34 -11.96 3.45
CA SER A 132 -6.31 -12.53 4.39
C SER A 132 -6.40 -11.70 5.67
N ASP A 133 -7.59 -11.65 6.27
CA ASP A 133 -7.79 -10.93 7.54
C ASP A 133 -6.86 -11.44 8.66
N ALA A 134 -6.59 -12.74 8.69
CA ALA A 134 -5.60 -13.32 9.60
C ALA A 134 -4.21 -12.66 9.48
N TYR A 135 -3.72 -12.44 8.25
CA TYR A 135 -2.47 -11.71 8.03
C TYR A 135 -2.60 -10.21 8.37
N LEU A 136 -3.71 -9.57 7.95
CA LEU A 136 -3.97 -8.17 8.25
C LEU A 136 -4.07 -7.90 9.75
N SER A 137 -4.59 -8.83 10.55
CA SER A 137 -4.74 -8.69 12.01
C SER A 137 -3.41 -8.36 12.71
N GLY A 138 -2.32 -9.01 12.29
CA GLY A 138 -0.95 -8.79 12.79
C GLY A 138 -0.25 -7.55 12.22
N MET A 139 -0.84 -6.86 11.23
CA MET A 139 -0.29 -5.60 10.72
C MET A 139 -0.55 -4.44 11.69
N PRO A 140 0.34 -3.42 11.75
CA PRO A 140 0.07 -2.19 12.53
C PRO A 140 -1.23 -1.52 12.11
N ALA A 141 -2.00 -1.01 13.08
CA ALA A 141 -3.37 -0.51 12.86
C ALA A 141 -3.51 0.52 11.71
N LYS A 142 -2.51 1.38 11.51
CA LYS A 142 -2.46 2.35 10.39
C LYS A 142 -2.42 1.66 9.02
N ARG A 143 -1.73 0.52 8.88
CA ARG A 143 -1.74 -0.32 7.68
C ARG A 143 -3.03 -1.14 7.55
N ARG A 144 -3.60 -1.60 8.68
CA ARG A 144 -4.90 -2.30 8.67
C ARG A 144 -5.98 -1.42 8.05
N LYS A 145 -6.15 -0.18 8.53
CA LYS A 145 -7.22 0.71 8.06
C LYS A 145 -7.19 1.02 6.54
N THR A 146 -6.04 0.91 5.89
CA THR A 146 -5.89 1.17 4.44
C THR A 146 -5.84 -0.11 3.58
N MET A 147 -5.84 -1.31 4.18
CA MET A 147 -5.76 -2.59 3.46
C MET A 147 -6.86 -3.59 3.86
N GLN A 148 -7.60 -3.33 4.93
CA GLN A 148 -8.86 -4.01 5.25
C GLN A 148 -9.88 -3.71 4.15
N GLY A 149 -10.15 -4.70 3.31
CA GLY A 149 -11.44 -4.78 2.62
C GLY A 149 -12.53 -5.07 3.65
N GLU A 150 -13.75 -4.58 3.41
CA GLU A 150 -14.89 -5.05 4.20
C GLU A 150 -15.08 -6.56 4.01
N GLY A 151 -15.30 -7.28 5.12
CA GLY A 151 -15.57 -8.71 5.09
C GLY A 151 -16.93 -9.05 4.47
N PRO A 152 -17.25 -10.35 4.31
CA PRO A 152 -18.56 -10.77 3.79
C PRO A 152 -19.69 -10.22 4.67
N HIS A 153 -20.55 -9.38 4.08
CA HIS A 153 -21.64 -8.73 4.78
C HIS A 153 -22.70 -9.76 5.20
N LEU A 154 -22.96 -9.87 6.50
CA LEU A 154 -23.90 -10.85 7.05
C LEU A 154 -25.38 -10.49 6.84
N SER A 155 -25.70 -9.23 6.49
CA SER A 155 -27.04 -8.80 6.09
C SER A 155 -27.05 -8.32 4.64
N LEU A 156 -28.01 -8.82 3.85
CA LEU A 156 -28.21 -8.39 2.47
C LEU A 156 -28.57 -6.90 2.37
N SER A 157 -29.42 -6.38 3.26
CA SER A 157 -29.83 -4.97 3.23
C SER A 157 -28.63 -4.04 3.43
N GLU A 158 -27.68 -4.40 4.30
CA GLU A 158 -26.44 -3.65 4.52
C GLU A 158 -25.49 -3.72 3.31
N ALA A 159 -25.39 -4.90 2.66
CA ALA A 159 -24.62 -5.11 1.46
C ALA A 159 -25.13 -4.26 0.28
N VAL A 160 -26.45 -4.29 0.03
CA VAL A 160 -27.09 -3.49 -1.03
C VAL A 160 -27.02 -1.99 -0.71
N ASN A 161 -27.14 -1.58 0.56
CA ASN A 161 -26.95 -0.18 0.95
C ASN A 161 -25.53 0.33 0.70
N ARG A 162 -24.48 -0.50 0.85
CA ARG A 162 -23.12 -0.15 0.41
C ARG A 162 -23.01 -0.13 -1.11
N ALA A 163 -23.53 -1.13 -1.81
CA ALA A 163 -23.47 -1.21 -3.27
C ALA A 163 -24.13 0.02 -3.95
N MET A 164 -25.28 0.48 -3.45
CA MET A 164 -25.93 1.71 -3.91
C MET A 164 -25.05 2.95 -3.67
N ARG A 165 -24.38 3.04 -2.51
CA ARG A 165 -23.45 4.17 -2.23
C ARG A 165 -22.23 4.18 -3.13
N TYR A 166 -21.65 3.01 -3.45
CA TYR A 166 -20.50 2.91 -4.35
C TYR A 166 -20.86 3.15 -5.82
N THR A 167 -22.06 2.76 -6.26
CA THR A 167 -22.53 2.96 -7.64
C THR A 167 -23.21 4.31 -7.87
N GLY A 168 -23.58 5.02 -6.80
CA GLY A 168 -24.42 6.22 -6.87
C GLY A 168 -25.90 5.94 -7.17
N ALA A 169 -26.30 4.67 -7.23
CA ALA A 169 -27.66 4.26 -7.50
C ALA A 169 -28.63 4.69 -6.38
N LYS A 170 -29.87 4.98 -6.76
CA LYS A 170 -30.98 5.30 -5.85
C LYS A 170 -32.14 4.36 -6.16
N PRO A 171 -32.86 3.86 -5.14
CA PRO A 171 -34.08 3.11 -5.37
C PRO A 171 -35.16 4.01 -5.98
N GLU A 172 -36.03 3.44 -6.81
CA GLU A 172 -37.25 4.11 -7.30
C GLU A 172 -38.33 4.18 -6.20
N THR A 173 -38.32 3.21 -5.28
CA THR A 173 -39.06 3.21 -4.03
C THR A 173 -38.28 3.95 -2.93
N SER A 174 -38.86 4.15 -1.73
CA SER A 174 -38.09 4.67 -0.60
C SER A 174 -37.04 3.67 -0.10
N ALA A 175 -35.91 4.16 0.40
CA ALA A 175 -34.85 3.31 0.95
C ALA A 175 -35.34 2.45 2.12
N GLU A 176 -36.29 2.96 2.90
CA GLU A 176 -36.96 2.27 4.00
C GLU A 176 -37.95 1.19 3.51
N SER A 177 -38.41 1.24 2.27
CA SER A 177 -39.18 0.15 1.65
C SER A 177 -38.26 -0.96 1.16
N LEU A 178 -37.23 -0.61 0.37
CA LEU A 178 -36.24 -1.57 -0.11
C LEU A 178 -35.54 -2.30 1.05
N ARG A 179 -35.21 -1.59 2.14
CA ARG A 179 -34.65 -2.21 3.36
C ARG A 179 -35.56 -3.30 3.93
N ARG A 180 -36.85 -3.00 4.18
CA ARG A 180 -37.82 -3.96 4.72
C ARG A 180 -38.03 -5.19 3.82
N GLU A 181 -37.90 -5.03 2.52
CA GLU A 181 -37.96 -6.14 1.56
C GLU A 181 -36.71 -7.04 1.64
N LEU A 182 -35.52 -6.42 1.69
CA LEU A 182 -34.23 -7.12 1.84
C LEU A 182 -34.02 -7.71 3.24
N ASP A 183 -34.70 -7.17 4.26
CA ASP A 183 -34.72 -7.69 5.64
C ASP A 183 -35.81 -8.77 5.87
N SER A 184 -36.51 -9.19 4.81
CA SER A 184 -37.48 -10.29 4.91
C SER A 184 -36.79 -11.64 5.14
N SER A 185 -37.41 -12.48 5.98
CA SER A 185 -36.81 -13.74 6.46
C SER A 185 -36.41 -14.68 5.32
N GLU A 186 -37.28 -14.86 4.32
CA GLU A 186 -37.00 -15.74 3.18
C GLU A 186 -35.79 -15.27 2.36
N VAL A 187 -35.68 -13.96 2.11
CA VAL A 187 -34.57 -13.37 1.35
C VAL A 187 -33.26 -13.45 2.14
N GLN A 188 -33.28 -13.17 3.44
CA GLN A 188 -32.09 -13.27 4.30
C GLN A 188 -31.62 -14.72 4.47
N VAL A 189 -32.52 -15.70 4.57
CA VAL A 189 -32.18 -17.13 4.57
C VAL A 189 -31.52 -17.53 3.25
N ARG A 190 -32.13 -17.17 2.10
CA ARG A 190 -31.55 -17.45 0.77
C ARG A 190 -30.18 -16.82 0.58
N TYR A 191 -29.98 -15.59 1.05
CA TYR A 191 -28.68 -14.90 1.00
C TYR A 191 -27.62 -15.59 1.86
N ARG A 192 -27.97 -15.96 3.10
CA ARG A 192 -27.07 -16.70 4.00
C ARG A 192 -26.69 -18.08 3.43
N ASP A 193 -27.66 -18.79 2.86
CA ASP A 193 -27.45 -20.12 2.28
C ASP A 193 -26.58 -20.05 1.00
N GLN A 194 -26.69 -18.97 0.22
CA GLN A 194 -25.77 -18.67 -0.89
C GLN A 194 -24.36 -18.38 -0.38
N LEU A 195 -24.20 -17.53 0.65
CA LEU A 195 -22.89 -17.27 1.26
C LEU A 195 -22.21 -18.55 1.76
N CYS A 196 -22.96 -19.46 2.39
CA CYS A 196 -22.42 -20.76 2.81
C CYS A 196 -21.94 -21.61 1.62
N GLN A 197 -22.71 -21.66 0.53
CA GLN A 197 -22.32 -22.37 -0.70
C GLN A 197 -21.09 -21.77 -1.37
N ASP A 198 -21.02 -20.44 -1.48
CA ASP A 198 -19.88 -19.72 -2.07
C ASP A 198 -18.60 -19.94 -1.25
N ILE A 199 -18.71 -19.87 0.09
CA ILE A 199 -17.60 -20.17 1.00
C ILE A 199 -17.19 -21.64 0.90
N GLN A 200 -18.15 -22.57 0.87
CA GLN A 200 -17.85 -24.01 0.73
C GLN A 200 -17.13 -24.31 -0.58
N LYS A 201 -17.52 -23.65 -1.68
CA LYS A 201 -16.82 -23.75 -2.96
C LYS A 201 -15.40 -23.18 -2.89
N ILE A 202 -15.22 -21.99 -2.30
CA ILE A 202 -13.89 -21.39 -2.11
C ILE A 202 -12.98 -22.29 -1.27
N LEU A 203 -13.51 -23.04 -0.29
CA LEU A 203 -12.75 -24.03 0.48
C LEU A 203 -12.40 -25.28 -0.33
N GLN A 204 -13.23 -25.70 -1.29
CA GLN A 204 -12.95 -26.82 -2.21
C GLN A 204 -11.91 -26.45 -3.28
N ASP A 205 -11.99 -25.23 -3.82
CA ASP A 205 -11.05 -24.70 -4.82
C ASP A 205 -9.64 -24.38 -4.24
N ASN A 206 -9.46 -24.47 -2.91
CA ASN A 206 -8.22 -24.07 -2.22
C ASN A 206 -7.34 -25.27 -1.82
N GLU A 207 -6.28 -25.51 -2.59
CA GLU A 207 -5.28 -26.58 -2.36
C GLU A 207 -4.63 -26.57 -0.96
N SER A 208 -4.62 -25.42 -0.26
CA SER A 208 -4.07 -25.30 1.10
C SER A 208 -5.09 -25.52 2.23
N TYR A 209 -6.36 -25.73 1.91
CA TYR A 209 -7.39 -26.05 2.88
C TYR A 209 -7.34 -27.53 3.28
N SER A 210 -7.45 -27.82 4.58
CA SER A 210 -7.74 -29.17 5.05
C SER A 210 -8.62 -29.15 6.31
N PRO A 211 -9.67 -29.99 6.38
CA PRO A 211 -10.58 -30.00 7.53
C PRO A 211 -9.89 -30.44 8.83
N GLN A 212 -8.77 -31.19 8.72
CA GLN A 212 -7.95 -31.58 9.87
C GLN A 212 -7.25 -30.39 10.55
N ARG A 213 -6.86 -29.34 9.80
CA ARG A 213 -6.32 -28.10 10.39
C ARG A 213 -7.39 -27.08 10.75
N PHE A 214 -8.59 -27.20 10.18
CA PHE A 214 -9.70 -26.27 10.38
C PHE A 214 -11.00 -26.99 10.81
N PRO A 215 -11.02 -27.72 11.94
CA PRO A 215 -12.12 -28.62 12.31
C PRO A 215 -13.49 -27.92 12.49
N ASN A 216 -13.50 -26.61 12.73
CA ASN A 216 -14.73 -25.83 12.88
C ASN A 216 -15.39 -25.45 11.54
N THR A 217 -14.69 -25.53 10.41
CA THR A 217 -15.24 -25.14 9.09
C THR A 217 -16.43 -25.98 8.60
N PRO A 218 -16.46 -27.33 8.71
CA PRO A 218 -17.67 -28.09 8.37
C PRO A 218 -18.86 -27.64 9.22
N ARG A 219 -18.71 -27.54 10.54
CA ARG A 219 -19.79 -27.10 11.44
C ARG A 219 -20.31 -25.69 11.13
N ALA A 220 -19.43 -24.78 10.71
CA ALA A 220 -19.80 -23.40 10.41
C ALA A 220 -20.60 -23.24 9.09
N PHE A 221 -20.38 -24.11 8.09
CA PHE A 221 -20.89 -23.90 6.72
C PHE A 221 -21.71 -25.05 6.14
N GLN A 222 -21.69 -26.25 6.74
CA GLN A 222 -22.48 -27.42 6.31
C GLN A 222 -23.74 -27.63 7.18
N GLY A 223 -23.85 -26.90 8.29
CA GLY A 223 -24.86 -27.09 9.33
C GLY A 223 -24.42 -28.08 10.42
N ASP A 224 -25.02 -27.96 11.61
CA ASP A 224 -25.14 -29.12 12.51
C ASP A 224 -26.28 -30.03 11.98
N PRO A 225 -26.16 -31.37 12.07
CA PRO A 225 -27.18 -32.33 11.61
C PRO A 225 -28.38 -32.48 12.56
#